data_AF-A0A068NPF0-F1
#
_entry.id   AF-A0A068NPF0-F1
#
_cell.length_a   1.000
_cell.length_b   1.000
_cell.length_c   1.000
_cell.angle_alpha   90.00
_cell.angle_beta   90.00
_cell.angle_gamma   90.00
#
_symmetry.space_group_name_H-M   'P 1'
#
loop_
_entity.id
_entity.type
_entity.pdbx_description
1 polymer ?
#
loop_
_entity_poly.entity_id
_entity_poly.type
_entity_poly.pdbx_seq_one_letter_code
_entity_poly.pdbx_strand_id
1 'polypeptide(L)'
;MEITYPRPEVTRSKPAIRRVVQVVVLGLVLLLLASILVPVSAGGGGSPKTACLSNLKQLSMAASMYAQDFDRLPRFGTWIEDLNPYDKSTQILTCPVLKEQGKRFGYGLNGLLPQQGTDFEDWNDTPLFLETSWLAPNALVYSPISTTRHGGGGSAFFAMVTRSGGTRLTSKDCA
;
A
#
# COMPACT_ATOMS: atom_id res chain seq x y z
N MET A 1 -23.17 -30.51 86.63
CA MET A 1 -23.87 -30.21 85.36
C MET A 1 -22.79 -30.01 84.31
N GLU A 2 -22.34 -31.10 83.68
CA GLU A 2 -21.34 -31.04 82.60
C GLU A 2 -22.06 -30.78 81.28
N ILE A 3 -21.67 -29.70 80.61
CA ILE A 3 -22.21 -29.33 79.30
C ILE A 3 -21.22 -29.88 78.26
N THR A 4 -21.55 -31.03 77.68
CA THR A 4 -20.79 -31.63 76.57
C THR A 4 -21.11 -30.86 75.29
N TYR A 5 -20.13 -30.13 74.76
CA TYR A 5 -20.26 -29.49 73.45
C TYR A 5 -19.96 -30.50 72.33
N PRO A 6 -20.83 -30.65 71.31
CA PRO A 6 -20.51 -31.46 70.14
C PRO A 6 -19.40 -30.77 69.34
N ARG A 7 -18.35 -31.53 69.00
CA ARG A 7 -17.22 -31.03 68.21
C ARG A 7 -17.64 -30.96 66.73
N PRO A 8 -17.51 -29.81 66.04
CA PRO A 8 -17.87 -29.71 64.63
C PRO A 8 -16.90 -30.52 63.77
N GLU A 9 -17.46 -31.33 62.86
CA GLU A 9 -16.70 -32.17 61.93
C GLU A 9 -16.26 -31.31 60.72
N VAL A 10 -14.98 -30.95 60.67
CA VAL A 10 -14.40 -30.20 59.57
C VAL A 10 -14.32 -31.12 58.35
N THR A 11 -15.24 -30.96 57.40
CA THR A 11 -15.22 -31.74 56.14
C THR A 11 -13.98 -31.36 55.33
N ARG A 12 -12.98 -32.26 55.33
CA ARG A 12 -11.73 -32.09 54.61
C ARG A 12 -12.01 -32.09 53.10
N SER A 13 -11.88 -30.94 52.46
CA SER A 13 -11.90 -30.82 50.99
C SER A 13 -10.99 -31.88 50.36
N LYS A 14 -11.57 -32.74 49.51
CA LYS A 14 -10.84 -33.85 48.87
C LYS A 14 -9.80 -33.28 47.90
N PRO A 15 -8.51 -33.64 48.03
CA PRO A 15 -7.43 -33.05 47.22
C PRO A 15 -7.58 -33.34 45.71
N ALA A 16 -8.40 -34.32 45.32
CA ALA A 16 -8.66 -34.67 43.94
C ALA A 16 -9.39 -33.55 43.16
N ILE A 17 -10.38 -32.90 43.77
CA ILE A 17 -11.18 -31.85 43.10
C ILE A 17 -10.30 -30.62 42.82
N ARG A 18 -9.42 -30.26 43.77
CA ARG A 18 -8.47 -29.17 43.60
C ARG A 18 -7.55 -29.38 42.40
N ARG A 19 -7.06 -30.60 42.17
CA ARG A 19 -6.19 -30.92 41.02
C ARG A 19 -6.94 -30.83 39.69
N VAL A 20 -8.18 -31.33 39.64
CA VAL A 20 -9.03 -31.24 38.43
C VAL A 20 -9.28 -29.78 38.07
N VAL A 21 -9.67 -28.95 39.05
CA VAL A 21 -9.93 -27.52 38.82
C VAL A 21 -8.66 -26.80 38.34
N GLN A 22 -7.50 -27.08 38.93
CA GLN A 22 -6.24 -26.46 38.52
C GLN A 22 -5.84 -26.80 37.07
N VAL A 23 -6.00 -28.06 36.66
CA VAL A 23 -5.70 -28.48 35.28
C VAL A 23 -6.69 -27.89 34.29
N VAL A 24 -7.98 -27.83 34.64
CA VAL A 24 -9.04 -27.27 33.77
C VAL A 24 -8.86 -25.75 33.59
N VAL A 25 -8.64 -25.01 34.68
CA VAL A 25 -8.44 -23.55 34.62
C VAL A 25 -7.18 -23.22 33.84
N LEU A 26 -6.08 -23.96 34.06
CA LEU A 26 -4.84 -23.75 33.32
C LEU A 26 -5.04 -24.02 31.81
N GLY A 27 -5.74 -25.10 31.46
CA GLY A 27 -6.06 -25.42 30.06
C GLY A 27 -6.89 -24.34 29.39
N LEU A 28 -7.91 -23.81 30.07
CA LEU A 28 -8.74 -22.72 29.56
C LEU A 28 -7.93 -21.45 29.30
N VAL A 29 -7.03 -21.07 30.22
CA VAL A 29 -6.17 -19.90 30.05
C VAL A 29 -5.19 -20.09 28.89
N LEU A 30 -4.59 -21.27 28.74
CA LEU A 30 -3.68 -21.59 27.64
C LEU A 30 -4.38 -21.51 26.27
N LEU A 31 -5.62 -22.00 26.17
CA LEU A 31 -6.41 -21.93 24.93
C LEU A 31 -6.76 -20.48 24.56
N LEU A 32 -7.14 -19.65 25.54
CA LEU A 32 -7.40 -18.23 25.32
C LEU A 32 -6.14 -17.48 24.88
N LEU A 33 -5.00 -17.72 25.54
CA LEU A 33 -3.71 -17.12 25.16
C LEU A 33 -3.27 -17.57 23.77
N ALA A 34 -3.38 -18.85 23.46
CA ALA A 34 -3.05 -19.38 22.13
C ALA A 34 -3.88 -18.68 21.04
N SER A 35 -5.16 -18.41 21.26
CA SER A 35 -6.03 -17.72 20.29
C SER A 35 -5.60 -16.28 19.98
N ILE A 36 -4.92 -15.60 20.91
CA ILE A 36 -4.39 -14.24 20.71
C ILE A 36 -3.01 -14.31 20.04
N LEU A 37 -2.24 -15.35 20.35
CA LEU A 37 -0.91 -15.58 19.77
C LEU A 37 -0.95 -16.21 18.37
N VAL A 38 -2.08 -16.78 17.93
CA VAL A 38 -2.25 -17.12 16.51
C VAL A 38 -2.19 -15.80 15.74
N PRO A 39 -1.15 -15.60 14.92
CA PRO A 39 -0.97 -14.32 14.27
C PRO A 39 -2.08 -14.12 13.23
N VAL A 40 -2.72 -12.94 13.25
CA VAL A 40 -3.65 -12.49 12.20
C VAL A 40 -2.94 -12.25 10.85
N SER A 41 -1.64 -12.50 10.77
CA SER A 41 -0.83 -12.21 9.61
C SER A 41 -0.88 -13.34 8.59
N ALA A 42 -2.04 -13.52 7.97
CA ALA A 42 -2.13 -13.99 6.59
C ALA A 42 -2.54 -12.80 5.71
N GLY A 43 -1.81 -11.69 5.84
CA GLY A 43 -1.84 -10.62 4.86
C GLY A 43 -1.14 -11.11 3.61
N GLY A 44 -1.87 -11.83 2.76
CA GLY A 44 -1.47 -12.05 1.37
C GLY A 44 -1.10 -10.70 0.78
N GLY A 45 0.00 -10.64 0.02
CA GLY A 45 0.47 -9.40 -0.60
C GLY A 45 -0.71 -8.63 -1.16
N GLY A 46 -0.79 -7.33 -0.88
CA GLY A 46 -1.87 -6.49 -1.40
C GLY A 46 -2.06 -6.72 -2.90
N SER A 47 -3.30 -6.59 -3.38
CA SER A 47 -3.62 -6.80 -4.79
C SER A 47 -2.54 -6.20 -5.69
N PRO A 48 -2.09 -6.88 -6.77
CA PRO A 48 -1.10 -6.33 -7.69
C PRO A 48 -1.48 -4.93 -8.19
N LYS A 49 -2.79 -4.63 -8.25
CA LYS A 49 -3.35 -3.31 -8.52
C LYS A 49 -2.98 -2.27 -7.46
N THR A 50 -3.14 -2.58 -6.18
CA THR A 50 -2.80 -1.70 -5.05
C THR A 50 -1.32 -1.38 -5.02
N ALA A 51 -0.48 -2.36 -5.28
CA ALA A 51 0.97 -2.15 -5.39
C ALA A 51 1.32 -1.28 -6.61
N CYS A 52 0.65 -1.48 -7.75
CA CYS A 52 0.81 -0.64 -8.93
C CYS A 52 0.43 0.83 -8.66
N LEU A 53 -0.72 1.07 -8.02
CA LEU A 53 -1.16 2.41 -7.59
C LEU A 53 -0.17 3.05 -6.61
N SER A 54 0.43 2.26 -5.72
CA SER A 54 1.43 2.76 -4.76
C SER A 54 2.73 3.19 -5.46
N ASN A 55 3.12 2.51 -6.54
CA ASN A 55 4.27 2.91 -7.37
C ASN A 55 3.99 4.22 -8.12
N LEU A 56 2.82 4.34 -8.74
CA LEU A 56 2.39 5.57 -9.42
C LEU A 56 2.28 6.77 -8.44
N LYS A 57 1.84 6.52 -7.21
CA LYS A 57 1.85 7.53 -6.14
C LYS A 57 3.27 7.99 -5.79
N GLN A 58 4.24 7.08 -5.76
CA GLN A 58 5.64 7.45 -5.50
C GLN A 58 6.23 8.26 -6.65
N LEU A 59 5.93 7.90 -7.90
CA LEU A 59 6.37 8.66 -9.09
C LEU A 59 5.77 10.07 -9.14
N SER A 60 4.49 10.20 -8.83
CA SER A 60 3.84 11.52 -8.77
C SER A 60 4.38 12.40 -7.64
N MET A 61 4.68 11.83 -6.47
CA MET A 61 5.36 12.57 -5.41
C MET A 61 6.76 13.04 -5.86
N ALA A 62 7.53 12.18 -6.53
CA ALA A 62 8.82 12.55 -7.10
C ALA A 62 8.70 13.71 -8.09
N ALA A 63 7.74 13.62 -9.02
CA ALA A 63 7.49 14.68 -9.99
C ALA A 63 7.00 15.98 -9.35
N SER A 64 6.29 15.89 -8.21
CA SER A 64 5.87 17.07 -7.46
C SER A 64 7.06 17.79 -6.82
N MET A 65 8.01 17.05 -6.26
CA MET A 65 9.26 17.65 -5.74
C MET A 65 10.10 18.25 -6.87
N TYR A 66 10.25 17.53 -7.98
CA TYR A 66 10.95 18.06 -9.16
C TYR A 66 10.31 19.37 -9.68
N ALA A 67 8.98 19.41 -9.78
CA ALA A 67 8.27 20.59 -10.25
C ALA A 67 8.38 21.77 -9.29
N GLN A 68 8.52 21.53 -7.97
CA GLN A 68 8.80 22.60 -7.00
C GLN A 68 10.20 23.19 -7.19
N ASP A 69 11.19 22.37 -7.52
CA ASP A 69 12.58 22.82 -7.68
C ASP A 69 12.84 23.50 -9.04
N PHE A 70 12.12 23.10 -10.09
CA PHE A 70 12.39 23.55 -11.47
C PHE A 70 11.24 24.31 -12.15
N ASP A 71 10.11 24.54 -11.46
CA ASP A 71 8.89 25.21 -11.97
C ASP A 71 8.38 24.63 -13.30
N ARG A 72 8.60 23.32 -13.51
CA ARG A 72 8.23 22.59 -14.73
C ARG A 72 8.08 21.10 -14.50
N LEU A 73 7.36 20.43 -15.37
CA LEU A 73 7.25 18.97 -15.36
C LEU A 73 8.54 18.27 -15.85
N PRO A 74 8.74 16.98 -15.50
CA PRO A 74 9.85 16.18 -16.03
C PRO A 74 9.89 16.19 -17.56
N ARG A 75 11.09 16.22 -18.13
CA ARG A 75 11.29 16.33 -19.58
C ARG A 75 10.88 15.07 -20.30
N PHE A 76 10.36 15.25 -21.50
CA PHE A 76 10.15 14.13 -22.41
C PHE A 76 11.48 13.47 -22.74
N GLY A 77 11.51 12.13 -22.70
CA GLY A 77 12.70 11.34 -23.02
C GLY A 77 13.73 11.23 -21.89
N THR A 78 13.63 12.03 -20.82
CA THR A 78 14.53 11.94 -19.64
C THR A 78 13.80 12.04 -18.30
N TRP A 79 12.52 11.69 -18.26
CA TRP A 79 11.71 11.87 -17.04
C TRP A 79 12.17 10.97 -15.91
N ILE A 80 12.69 9.77 -16.19
CA ILE A 80 13.24 8.87 -15.17
C ILE A 80 14.48 9.50 -14.53
N GLU A 81 15.37 10.06 -15.36
CA GLU A 81 16.59 10.72 -14.91
C GLU A 81 16.30 11.98 -14.10
N ASP A 82 15.30 12.76 -14.53
CA ASP A 82 14.81 13.95 -13.83
C ASP A 82 14.24 13.59 -12.44
N LEU A 83 13.63 12.41 -12.29
CA LEU A 83 13.03 11.96 -11.03
C LEU A 83 13.96 11.16 -10.11
N ASN A 84 15.04 10.59 -10.65
CA ASN A 84 16.03 9.80 -9.90
C ASN A 84 16.51 10.44 -8.57
N PRO A 85 16.80 11.76 -8.48
CA PRO A 85 17.18 12.36 -7.20
C PRO A 85 16.06 12.38 -6.14
N TYR A 86 14.80 12.22 -6.55
CA TYR A 86 13.61 12.25 -5.71
C TYR A 86 12.97 10.87 -5.51
N ASP A 87 13.34 9.89 -6.34
CA ASP A 87 12.93 8.50 -6.19
C ASP A 87 13.87 7.76 -5.23
N LYS A 88 13.32 6.82 -4.46
CA LYS A 88 14.10 6.04 -3.49
C LYS A 88 14.53 4.68 -4.03
N SER A 89 14.07 4.32 -5.23
CA SER A 89 14.22 2.99 -5.80
C SER A 89 13.72 2.94 -7.23
N THR A 90 14.58 2.52 -8.15
CA THR A 90 14.20 2.25 -9.55
C THR A 90 13.18 1.12 -9.70
N GLN A 91 12.93 0.34 -8.63
CA GLN A 91 11.90 -0.71 -8.64
C GLN A 91 10.47 -0.15 -8.74
N ILE A 92 10.27 1.14 -8.44
CA ILE A 92 8.95 1.79 -8.60
C ILE A 92 8.59 2.02 -10.07
N LEU A 93 9.54 1.85 -11.00
CA LEU A 93 9.32 2.02 -12.45
C LEU A 93 8.64 0.79 -13.08
N THR A 94 8.53 -0.31 -12.33
CA THR A 94 7.98 -1.57 -12.81
C THR A 94 6.64 -1.87 -12.15
N CYS A 95 5.62 -2.18 -12.95
CA CYS A 95 4.38 -2.76 -12.44
C CYS A 95 4.65 -4.18 -11.88
N PRO A 96 4.10 -4.57 -10.71
CA PRO A 96 4.34 -5.90 -10.11
C PRO A 96 4.05 -7.08 -11.04
N VAL A 97 2.97 -7.00 -11.83
CA VAL A 97 2.61 -8.02 -12.82
C VAL A 97 3.68 -8.17 -13.90
N LEU A 98 4.28 -7.05 -14.31
CA LEU A 98 5.35 -7.03 -15.30
C LEU A 98 6.69 -7.45 -14.70
N LYS A 99 6.91 -7.19 -13.41
CA LYS A 99 8.09 -7.64 -12.68
C LYS A 99 8.16 -9.17 -12.66
N GLU A 100 7.02 -9.84 -12.43
CA GLU A 100 6.91 -11.30 -12.53
C GLU A 100 7.22 -11.84 -13.94
N GLN A 101 6.98 -11.04 -14.98
CA GLN A 101 7.31 -11.35 -16.38
C GLN A 101 8.74 -10.97 -16.77
N GLY A 102 9.60 -10.59 -15.81
CA GLY A 102 10.99 -10.20 -16.07
C GLY A 102 11.14 -8.86 -16.80
N LYS A 103 10.11 -8.02 -16.82
CA LYS A 103 10.16 -6.68 -17.42
C LYS A 103 10.63 -5.65 -16.39
N ARG A 104 11.22 -4.55 -16.87
CA ARG A 104 11.82 -3.50 -16.03
C ARG A 104 11.04 -2.19 -16.00
N PHE A 105 10.18 -1.95 -16.99
CA PHE A 105 9.39 -0.74 -17.10
C PHE A 105 7.93 -1.11 -17.27
N GLY A 106 7.03 -0.27 -16.77
CA GLY A 106 5.59 -0.50 -16.89
C GLY A 106 4.72 0.76 -16.85
N TYR A 107 5.35 1.92 -16.68
CA TYR A 107 4.72 3.23 -16.54
C TYR A 107 5.25 4.19 -17.59
N GLY A 108 4.42 5.16 -17.99
CA GLY A 108 4.80 6.22 -18.88
C GLY A 108 4.28 7.57 -18.42
N LEU A 109 4.97 8.62 -18.83
CA LEU A 109 4.59 10.01 -18.62
C LEU A 109 3.54 10.40 -19.65
N ASN A 110 2.55 11.18 -19.24
CA ASN A 110 1.55 11.70 -20.17
C ASN A 110 2.17 12.72 -21.13
N GLY A 111 2.22 12.38 -22.41
CA GLY A 111 2.76 13.23 -23.47
C GLY A 111 1.84 14.36 -23.90
N LEU A 112 0.59 14.41 -23.40
CA LEU A 112 -0.35 15.52 -23.62
C LEU A 112 -0.11 16.70 -22.67
N LEU A 113 0.67 16.51 -21.60
CA LEU A 113 0.99 17.58 -20.67
C LEU A 113 2.03 18.53 -21.29
N PRO A 114 1.88 19.85 -21.11
CA PRO A 114 2.90 20.78 -21.58
C PRO A 114 4.14 20.67 -20.67
N GLN A 115 5.32 20.76 -21.27
CA GLN A 115 6.61 20.63 -20.57
C GLN A 115 7.01 21.90 -19.79
N GLN A 116 6.28 23.00 -19.94
CA GLN A 116 6.55 24.29 -19.30
C GLN A 116 5.33 24.76 -18.52
N GLY A 117 5.58 25.27 -17.31
CA GLY A 117 4.55 25.68 -16.38
C GLY A 117 3.98 24.52 -15.57
N THR A 118 3.54 24.83 -14.37
CA THR A 118 2.83 23.91 -13.45
C THR A 118 1.42 24.41 -13.18
N ASP A 119 0.83 25.22 -14.06
CA ASP A 119 -0.51 25.78 -13.91
C ASP A 119 -1.44 25.08 -14.90
N PHE A 120 -2.04 23.97 -14.47
CA PHE A 120 -3.08 23.26 -15.22
C PHE A 120 -4.41 23.55 -14.56
N GLU A 121 -5.47 23.90 -15.29
CA GLU A 121 -6.76 24.20 -14.64
C GLU A 121 -7.54 22.90 -14.35
N ASP A 122 -7.20 21.80 -15.04
CA ASP A 122 -8.00 20.58 -15.09
C ASP A 122 -7.21 19.29 -14.76
N TRP A 123 -6.85 19.17 -13.48
CA TRP A 123 -6.05 18.07 -12.91
C TRP A 123 -6.80 16.77 -12.73
N ASN A 124 -8.13 16.83 -12.73
CA ASN A 124 -8.94 15.66 -12.42
C ASN A 124 -9.05 14.73 -13.64
N ASP A 125 -8.80 15.25 -14.85
CA ASP A 125 -9.06 14.55 -16.10
C ASP A 125 -7.79 14.20 -16.88
N THR A 126 -6.63 14.80 -16.53
CA THR A 126 -5.34 14.49 -17.18
C THR A 126 -4.35 13.85 -16.20
N PRO A 127 -4.12 12.53 -16.25
CA PRO A 127 -3.15 11.87 -15.36
C PRO A 127 -1.71 12.23 -15.74
N LEU A 128 -0.82 12.33 -14.76
CA LEU A 128 0.61 12.61 -14.98
C LEU A 128 1.36 11.34 -15.40
N PHE A 129 1.13 10.26 -14.66
CA PHE A 129 1.69 8.93 -14.95
C PHE A 129 0.58 7.93 -15.16
N LEU A 130 0.79 7.03 -16.12
CA LEU A 130 -0.14 5.97 -16.46
C LEU A 130 0.60 4.65 -16.67
N GLU A 131 -0.13 3.55 -16.55
CA GLU A 131 0.34 2.27 -17.06
C GLU A 131 0.41 2.25 -18.60
N THR A 132 1.47 1.66 -19.15
CA THR A 132 1.66 1.55 -20.60
C THR A 132 2.27 0.23 -21.02
N SER A 133 1.77 -0.35 -22.12
CA SER A 133 2.33 -1.55 -22.77
C SER A 133 3.67 -1.27 -23.42
N TRP A 134 4.06 0.00 -23.56
CA TRP A 134 5.37 0.37 -24.07
C TRP A 134 6.44 0.23 -22.98
N LEU A 135 7.13 -0.91 -22.97
CA LEU A 135 8.08 -1.28 -21.91
C LEU A 135 9.49 -0.67 -22.11
N ALA A 136 9.55 0.57 -22.60
CA ALA A 136 10.80 1.30 -22.80
C ALA A 136 11.06 2.26 -21.61
N PRO A 137 12.33 2.59 -21.33
CA PRO A 137 12.63 3.70 -20.44
C PRO A 137 12.06 4.99 -21.04
N ASN A 138 11.65 5.91 -20.17
CA ASN A 138 11.14 7.22 -20.55
C ASN A 138 9.91 7.18 -21.50
N ALA A 139 9.11 6.12 -21.42
CA ALA A 139 7.92 5.95 -22.25
C ALA A 139 6.95 7.15 -22.10
N LEU A 140 6.39 7.58 -23.23
CA LEU A 140 5.36 8.61 -23.30
C LEU A 140 4.03 7.98 -23.69
N VAL A 141 2.95 8.46 -23.09
CA VAL A 141 1.59 7.97 -23.32
C VAL A 141 0.72 9.14 -23.76
N TYR A 142 0.10 9.03 -24.92
CA TYR A 142 -0.72 10.10 -25.52
C TYR A 142 -2.23 9.82 -25.43
N SER A 143 -2.64 8.76 -24.74
CA SER A 143 -4.04 8.38 -24.55
C SER A 143 -4.24 7.88 -23.12
N PRO A 144 -5.35 8.24 -22.45
CA PRO A 144 -5.57 7.92 -21.04
C PRO A 144 -5.68 6.41 -20.72
N ILE A 145 -5.70 5.52 -21.72
CA ILE A 145 -5.83 4.07 -21.52
C ILE A 145 -4.86 3.34 -22.46
N SER A 146 -3.80 2.75 -21.91
CA SER A 146 -2.86 1.94 -22.71
C SER A 146 -2.85 0.45 -22.34
N THR A 147 -3.31 0.03 -21.15
CA THR A 147 -3.36 -1.41 -20.82
C THR A 147 -4.45 -1.80 -19.82
N THR A 148 -5.15 -2.91 -20.09
CA THR A 148 -5.95 -3.66 -19.13
C THR A 148 -5.05 -4.59 -18.30
N ARG A 149 -4.26 -4.01 -17.39
CA ARG A 149 -3.63 -4.83 -16.34
C ARG A 149 -4.57 -4.99 -15.17
N HIS A 150 -4.33 -5.99 -14.33
CA HIS A 150 -5.08 -6.16 -13.09
C HIS A 150 -6.59 -6.44 -13.24
N GLY A 151 -7.02 -7.09 -14.32
CA GLY A 151 -8.39 -7.60 -14.45
C GLY A 151 -9.41 -6.64 -15.08
N GLY A 152 -8.97 -5.62 -15.82
CA GLY A 152 -9.85 -4.93 -16.78
C GLY A 152 -9.83 -3.40 -16.79
N GLY A 153 -9.04 -2.74 -15.93
CA GLY A 153 -8.94 -1.28 -15.92
C GLY A 153 -7.48 -0.81 -15.84
N GLY A 154 -7.19 0.33 -16.45
CA GLY A 154 -5.87 0.96 -16.34
C GLY A 154 -5.73 1.71 -15.00
N SER A 155 -4.57 1.63 -14.37
CA SER A 155 -4.25 2.47 -13.21
C SER A 155 -3.61 3.77 -13.69
N ALA A 156 -4.23 4.90 -13.38
CA ALA A 156 -3.70 6.22 -13.71
C ALA A 156 -3.61 7.08 -12.45
N PHE A 157 -2.58 7.92 -12.39
CA PHE A 157 -2.34 8.77 -11.24
C PHE A 157 -2.27 10.22 -11.64
N PHE A 158 -3.06 11.02 -10.93
CA PHE A 158 -3.24 12.44 -11.17
C PHE A 158 -2.48 13.17 -10.07
N ALA A 159 -1.47 13.93 -10.49
CA ALA A 159 -0.65 14.72 -9.58
C ALA A 159 -0.93 16.19 -9.85
N MET A 160 -1.52 16.87 -8.88
CA MET A 160 -1.55 18.33 -8.83
C MET A 160 -0.25 18.81 -8.19
N VAL A 161 0.51 19.64 -8.89
CA VAL A 161 1.60 20.43 -8.31
C VAL A 161 1.16 21.88 -8.39
N THR A 162 0.54 22.41 -7.34
CA THR A 162 0.22 23.84 -7.35
C THR A 162 1.48 24.67 -7.08
N ARG A 163 1.56 25.84 -7.71
CA ARG A 163 2.57 26.88 -7.43
C ARG A 163 2.61 27.32 -5.95
N SER A 164 1.55 27.02 -5.18
CA SER A 164 1.43 27.27 -3.74
C SER A 164 1.96 26.15 -2.84
N GLY A 165 2.64 25.13 -3.40
CA GLY A 165 3.19 24.01 -2.62
C GLY A 165 2.17 22.97 -2.18
N GLY A 166 0.94 23.02 -2.72
CA GLY A 166 -0.10 22.04 -2.48
C GLY A 166 0.03 20.87 -3.45
N THR A 167 0.39 19.68 -2.96
CA THR A 167 0.34 18.46 -3.76
C THR A 167 -0.99 17.73 -3.49
N ARG A 168 -1.91 17.75 -4.46
CA ARG A 168 -3.12 16.92 -4.41
C ARG A 168 -2.91 15.68 -5.26
N LEU A 169 -2.82 14.54 -4.59
CA LEU A 169 -2.62 13.24 -5.20
C LEU A 169 -3.98 12.54 -5.30
N THR A 170 -4.54 12.40 -6.51
CA THR A 170 -5.77 11.63 -6.74
C THR A 170 -5.47 10.44 -7.65
N SER A 171 -6.00 9.28 -7.30
CA SER A 171 -5.97 8.09 -8.16
C SER A 171 -7.38 7.85 -8.67
N LYS A 172 -7.56 7.70 -9.98
CA LYS A 172 -8.80 7.17 -10.54
C LYS A 172 -8.52 5.78 -11.11
N ASP A 173 -9.47 4.89 -10.90
CA ASP A 173 -9.56 3.67 -11.67
C ASP A 173 -10.08 4.08 -13.07
N CYS A 174 -9.27 3.95 -14.11
CA CYS A 174 -9.75 4.14 -15.48
C CYS A 174 -10.50 2.86 -15.89
N ALA A 175 -11.82 2.99 -16.04
CA ALA A 175 -12.71 1.94 -16.55
C ALA A 175 -12.47 1.66 -18.04
#